data_AF-A0A537P9W0-F1
#
_entry.id   AF-A0A537P9W0-F1
#
_cell.length_a   1.000
_cell.length_b   1.000
_cell.length_c   1.000
_cell.angle_alpha   90.00
_cell.angle_beta   90.00
_cell.angle_gamma   90.00
#
_symmetry.space_group_name_H-M   'P 1'
#
loop_
_entity.id
_entity.type
_entity.pdbx_description
1 polymer ?
#
loop_
_entity_poly.entity_id
_entity_poly.type
_entity_poly.pdbx_seq_one_letter_code
_entity_poly.pdbx_strand_id
1 'polypeptide(L)'
;MDGNNMVTGTMTLTDNSTGKSVELPVLGGTIGPHVIDIRKLYAQTGHFTYDPGFMATAACRSSITYIDGDEGVLLYRGYPIEELAAKSDFLEVAYLLLNGELPTEKEKQQFVYDITHHTMVHEQLSTFFRGFRRDAHPMAVLCGVVGALSAFYHDSTDIHDHDSTDIHDPYQRMVASYRLIAKMPTIAAMAFKYSVGQPFIYPKNSLSYAENFLHMTWAVPCEEYKVNPVLARAMDRIFILHADHEQNASTATVRNAGSSGANPFACIAAGIASLWGPAHGGANEAVLKMLARIGDKSGIKEFLSHVKDKNDHELLFGFGHRVYKTCERLAAAGVKIPRPAGPMAHGGSVIAFIEDPDGYRIELVHRS
;
A
#
# COMPACT_ATOMS: atom_id res chain seq x y z
N MET A 1 6.74 -16.44 -18.52
CA MET A 1 5.95 -15.76 -19.57
C MET A 1 5.34 -16.85 -20.42
N ASP A 2 4.16 -17.34 -20.08
CA ASP A 2 3.40 -18.28 -20.93
C ASP A 2 2.00 -17.71 -21.16
N GLY A 3 1.81 -17.12 -22.33
CA GLY A 3 1.21 -17.90 -23.42
C GLY A 3 -0.31 -18.09 -23.46
N ASN A 4 -1.11 -17.53 -22.55
CA ASN A 4 -2.58 -17.59 -22.70
C ASN A 4 -3.30 -16.38 -22.10
N ASN A 5 -3.07 -15.19 -22.67
CA ASN A 5 -4.14 -14.19 -22.65
C ASN A 5 -5.10 -14.64 -23.76
N MET A 6 -6.20 -15.31 -23.40
CA MET A 6 -7.22 -15.64 -24.39
C MET A 6 -7.74 -14.31 -24.94
N VAL A 7 -7.43 -14.03 -26.20
CA VAL A 7 -8.09 -12.95 -26.94
C VAL A 7 -9.57 -13.30 -26.92
N THR A 8 -10.34 -12.51 -26.16
CA THR A 8 -11.77 -12.75 -25.92
C THR A 8 -12.65 -12.12 -26.98
N GLY A 9 -12.08 -11.26 -27.82
CA GLY A 9 -12.75 -10.59 -28.93
C GLY A 9 -11.87 -9.49 -29.52
N THR A 10 -12.47 -8.62 -30.32
CA THR A 10 -11.85 -7.43 -30.90
C THR A 10 -12.77 -6.22 -30.72
N MET A 11 -12.18 -5.03 -30.72
CA MET A 11 -12.90 -3.76 -30.87
C MET A 11 -12.35 -3.02 -32.08
N THR A 12 -13.23 -2.37 -32.82
CA THR A 12 -12.84 -1.57 -33.99
C THR A 12 -12.70 -0.11 -33.59
N LEU A 13 -11.57 0.50 -33.94
CA LEU A 13 -11.36 1.93 -33.86
C LEU A 13 -11.34 2.49 -35.29
N THR A 14 -12.24 3.43 -35.58
CA THR A 14 -12.35 4.09 -36.88
C THR A 14 -11.94 5.55 -36.77
N ASP A 15 -10.97 5.96 -37.60
CA ASP A 15 -10.67 7.37 -37.82
C ASP A 15 -11.70 7.94 -38.80
N ASN A 16 -12.62 8.77 -38.28
CA ASN A 16 -13.71 9.36 -39.05
C ASN A 16 -13.22 10.33 -40.14
N SER A 17 -12.00 10.86 -40.04
CA SER A 17 -11.46 11.80 -41.03
C SER A 17 -10.95 11.08 -42.29
N THR A 18 -10.42 9.86 -42.12
CA THR A 18 -9.86 9.06 -43.22
C THR A 18 -10.73 7.87 -43.60
N GLY A 19 -11.70 7.50 -42.75
CA GLY A 19 -12.49 6.26 -42.86
C GLY A 19 -11.70 4.99 -42.52
N LYS A 20 -10.41 5.10 -42.18
CA LYS A 20 -9.56 3.95 -41.88
C LYS A 20 -9.95 3.35 -40.54
N SER A 21 -10.16 2.04 -40.53
CA SER A 21 -10.46 1.28 -39.30
C SER A 21 -9.33 0.33 -38.96
N VAL A 22 -9.10 0.13 -37.66
CA VAL A 22 -8.18 -0.87 -37.13
C VAL A 22 -8.91 -1.74 -36.11
N GLU A 23 -8.61 -3.03 -36.11
CA GLU A 23 -9.09 -3.95 -35.09
C GLU A 23 -8.05 -4.08 -33.98
N LEU A 24 -8.50 -3.84 -32.75
CA LEU A 24 -7.71 -3.92 -31.54
C LEU A 24 -8.15 -5.17 -30.75
N PRO A 25 -7.22 -6.06 -30.34
CA PRO A 25 -7.56 -7.23 -29.54
C PRO A 25 -8.14 -6.83 -28.18
N VAL A 26 -9.12 -7.60 -27.71
CA VAL A 26 -9.68 -7.49 -26.35
C VAL A 26 -9.16 -8.66 -25.51
N LEU A 27 -8.48 -8.34 -24.42
CA LEU A 27 -7.90 -9.32 -23.50
C LEU A 27 -8.78 -9.42 -22.25
N GLY A 28 -9.05 -10.66 -21.82
CA GLY A 28 -9.71 -10.94 -20.54
C GLY A 28 -8.70 -11.35 -19.46
N GLY A 29 -8.96 -10.93 -18.22
CA GLY A 29 -8.33 -11.48 -17.03
C GLY A 29 -9.10 -12.67 -16.46
N THR A 30 -8.57 -13.30 -15.41
CA THR A 30 -9.33 -14.30 -14.62
C THR A 30 -10.53 -13.65 -13.92
N ILE A 31 -10.37 -12.39 -13.50
CA ILE A 31 -11.37 -11.55 -12.86
C ILE A 31 -11.11 -10.08 -13.24
N GLY A 32 -12.14 -9.24 -13.15
CA GLY A 32 -12.06 -7.82 -13.49
C GLY A 32 -12.45 -7.51 -14.95
N PRO A 33 -12.37 -6.24 -15.35
CA PRO A 33 -12.79 -5.79 -16.67
C PRO A 33 -11.86 -6.29 -17.79
N HIS A 34 -12.42 -6.43 -19.00
CA HIS A 34 -11.63 -6.63 -20.20
C HIS A 34 -10.83 -5.38 -20.56
N VAL A 35 -9.68 -5.57 -21.21
CA VAL A 35 -8.80 -4.48 -21.65
C VAL A 35 -8.60 -4.51 -23.16
N ILE A 36 -8.54 -3.32 -23.78
CA ILE A 36 -8.26 -3.17 -25.20
C ILE A 36 -6.74 -3.07 -25.37
N ASP A 37 -6.15 -3.97 -26.15
CA ASP A 37 -4.71 -3.98 -26.40
C ASP A 37 -4.32 -2.91 -27.43
N ILE A 38 -3.77 -1.81 -26.92
CA ILE A 38 -3.32 -0.66 -27.73
C ILE A 38 -1.82 -0.71 -28.07
N ARG A 39 -1.10 -1.82 -27.83
CA ARG A 39 0.36 -1.89 -28.06
C ARG A 39 0.79 -1.58 -29.50
N LYS A 40 -0.10 -1.86 -30.47
CA LYS A 40 0.14 -1.59 -31.91
C LYS A 40 -0.57 -0.33 -32.43
N LEU A 41 -1.28 0.41 -31.57
CA LEU A 41 -2.13 1.53 -31.96
C LEU A 41 -1.36 2.57 -32.78
N TYR A 42 -0.22 3.05 -32.25
CA TYR A 42 0.59 4.06 -32.94
C TYR A 42 1.12 3.55 -34.28
N ALA A 43 1.63 2.32 -34.36
CA ALA A 43 2.12 1.75 -35.60
C ALA A 43 1.03 1.60 -36.68
N GLN A 44 -0.22 1.37 -36.28
CA GLN A 44 -1.34 1.16 -37.20
C GLN A 44 -2.05 2.47 -37.62
N THR A 45 -2.07 3.47 -36.73
CA THR A 45 -2.89 4.68 -36.88
C THR A 45 -2.11 5.99 -36.83
N GLY A 46 -0.88 6.01 -36.30
CA GLY A 46 -0.14 7.24 -36.01
C GLY A 46 -0.61 8.00 -34.77
N HIS A 47 -1.52 7.44 -33.97
CA HIS A 47 -2.11 8.10 -32.80
C HIS A 47 -1.64 7.49 -31.47
N PHE A 48 -1.59 8.32 -30.43
CA PHE A 48 -1.49 7.89 -29.03
C PHE A 48 -2.85 8.04 -28.34
N THR A 49 -3.04 7.33 -27.22
CA THR A 49 -4.08 7.67 -26.26
C THR A 49 -3.65 8.86 -25.41
N TYR A 50 -4.62 9.60 -24.87
CA TYR A 50 -4.38 10.68 -23.93
C TYR A 50 -5.16 10.39 -22.65
N ASP A 51 -4.44 9.93 -21.62
CA ASP A 51 -5.01 9.52 -20.33
C ASP A 51 -4.11 10.03 -19.17
N PRO A 52 -4.10 11.35 -18.92
CA PRO A 52 -3.31 11.92 -17.83
C PRO A 52 -3.81 11.36 -16.49
N GLY A 53 -2.94 10.62 -15.80
CA GLY A 53 -3.26 9.92 -14.55
C GLY A 53 -3.49 8.42 -14.69
N PHE A 54 -3.50 7.87 -15.92
CA PHE A 54 -3.66 6.45 -16.20
C PHE A 54 -4.96 5.84 -15.65
N MET A 55 -6.04 6.62 -15.55
CA MET A 55 -7.29 6.20 -14.94
C MET A 55 -8.03 5.14 -15.78
N ALA A 56 -7.79 5.12 -17.09
CA ALA A 56 -8.38 4.18 -18.03
C ALA A 56 -7.34 3.21 -18.64
N THR A 57 -6.10 3.22 -18.14
CA THR A 57 -4.99 2.48 -18.72
C THR A 57 -4.49 1.38 -17.78
N ALA A 58 -4.71 0.12 -18.16
CA ALA A 58 -4.11 -1.02 -17.49
C ALA A 58 -2.62 -1.16 -17.87
N ALA A 59 -1.72 -0.72 -16.98
CA ALA A 59 -0.29 -0.67 -17.26
C ALA A 59 0.43 -2.03 -17.18
N CYS A 60 -0.15 -3.03 -16.49
CA CYS A 60 0.49 -4.33 -16.35
C CYS A 60 -0.51 -5.48 -16.17
N ARG A 61 -0.01 -6.71 -16.34
CA ARG A 61 -0.67 -7.92 -15.86
C ARG A 61 -0.18 -8.22 -14.45
N SER A 62 -1.10 -8.53 -13.54
CA SER A 62 -0.80 -8.91 -12.16
C SER A 62 -1.58 -10.16 -11.76
N SER A 63 -1.01 -10.93 -10.82
CA SER A 63 -1.68 -12.02 -10.12
C SER A 63 -1.54 -11.90 -8.60
N ILE A 64 -1.17 -10.70 -8.11
CA ILE A 64 -0.88 -10.43 -6.70
C ILE A 64 -2.16 -10.06 -5.95
N THR A 65 -2.82 -9.00 -6.39
CA THR A 65 -3.97 -8.41 -5.69
C THR A 65 -5.06 -8.09 -6.69
N TYR A 66 -6.31 -8.27 -6.27
CA TYR A 66 -7.49 -7.81 -7.00
C TYR A 66 -8.34 -6.92 -6.13
N ILE A 67 -8.89 -5.86 -6.73
CA ILE A 67 -9.79 -4.93 -6.08
C ILE A 67 -11.04 -4.79 -6.93
N ASP A 68 -12.19 -4.96 -6.29
CA ASP A 68 -13.45 -4.45 -6.80
C ASP A 68 -13.92 -3.36 -5.83
N GLY A 69 -13.63 -2.11 -6.21
CA GLY A 69 -14.00 -0.94 -5.41
C GLY A 69 -15.50 -0.66 -5.43
N ASP A 70 -16.24 -1.24 -6.38
CA ASP A 70 -17.68 -1.33 -6.26
C ASP A 70 -17.99 -2.30 -5.14
N GLU A 71 -17.73 -3.60 -5.30
CA GLU A 71 -18.06 -4.71 -4.36
C GLU A 71 -17.43 -4.58 -2.98
N GLY A 72 -16.46 -3.67 -2.80
CA GLY A 72 -15.70 -3.56 -1.56
C GLY A 72 -14.86 -4.80 -1.29
N VAL A 73 -14.42 -5.45 -2.37
CA VAL A 73 -13.64 -6.69 -2.35
C VAL A 73 -12.17 -6.34 -2.51
N LEU A 74 -11.33 -6.88 -1.62
CA LEU A 74 -9.88 -6.84 -1.71
C LEU A 74 -9.36 -8.27 -1.51
N LEU A 75 -8.69 -8.80 -2.52
CA LEU A 75 -8.13 -10.16 -2.52
C LEU A 75 -6.61 -10.10 -2.63
N TYR A 76 -5.90 -10.80 -1.76
CA TYR A 76 -4.48 -11.12 -1.95
C TYR A 76 -4.37 -12.57 -2.41
N ARG A 77 -3.81 -12.80 -3.61
CA ARG A 77 -3.70 -14.12 -4.25
C ARG A 77 -5.03 -14.90 -4.27
N GLY A 78 -6.16 -14.18 -4.35
CA GLY A 78 -7.50 -14.76 -4.34
C GLY A 78 -8.14 -14.93 -2.95
N TYR A 79 -7.39 -14.75 -1.87
CA TYR A 79 -7.90 -14.81 -0.49
C TYR A 79 -8.49 -13.46 -0.06
N PRO A 80 -9.71 -13.41 0.49
CA PRO A 80 -10.29 -12.18 1.03
C PRO A 80 -9.45 -11.60 2.17
N ILE A 81 -9.27 -10.28 2.17
CA ILE A 81 -8.43 -9.59 3.17
C ILE A 81 -8.93 -9.81 4.60
N GLU A 82 -10.24 -9.88 4.82
CA GLU A 82 -10.86 -10.13 6.12
C GLU A 82 -10.51 -11.51 6.68
N GLU A 83 -10.32 -12.51 5.81
CA GLU A 83 -9.89 -13.84 6.23
C GLU A 83 -8.42 -13.84 6.64
N LEU A 84 -7.56 -13.20 5.84
CA LEU A 84 -6.14 -13.07 6.14
C LEU A 84 -5.91 -12.29 7.45
N ALA A 85 -6.58 -11.15 7.64
CA ALA A 85 -6.45 -10.35 8.85
C ALA A 85 -6.99 -11.05 10.12
N ALA A 86 -7.88 -12.03 9.97
CA ALA A 86 -8.46 -12.79 11.08
C ALA A 86 -7.67 -14.07 11.41
N LYS A 87 -7.12 -14.74 10.40
CA LYS A 87 -6.59 -16.12 10.50
C LYS A 87 -5.08 -16.24 10.26
N SER A 88 -4.44 -15.21 9.69
CA SER A 88 -3.01 -15.20 9.37
C SER A 88 -2.24 -14.18 10.21
N ASP A 89 -0.91 -14.28 10.13
CA ASP A 89 0.02 -13.25 10.60
C ASP A 89 0.70 -12.53 9.43
N PHE A 90 1.35 -11.39 9.70
CA PHE A 90 1.95 -10.60 8.63
C PHE A 90 3.01 -11.35 7.81
N LEU A 91 3.84 -12.21 8.43
CA LEU A 91 4.90 -12.91 7.70
C LEU A 91 4.32 -14.01 6.80
N GLU A 92 3.24 -14.66 7.21
CA GLU A 92 2.49 -15.57 6.35
C GLU A 92 1.88 -14.84 5.13
N VAL A 93 1.31 -13.66 5.32
CA VAL A 93 0.79 -12.82 4.23
C VAL A 93 1.91 -12.30 3.32
N ALA A 94 3.06 -11.91 3.89
CA ALA A 94 4.22 -11.50 3.11
C ALA A 94 4.76 -12.64 2.24
N TYR A 95 4.81 -13.86 2.80
CA TYR A 95 5.16 -15.07 2.04
C TYR A 95 4.17 -15.31 0.89
N LEU A 96 2.87 -15.24 1.16
CA LEU A 96 1.80 -15.38 0.16
C LEU A 96 1.97 -14.38 -1.00
N LEU A 97 2.21 -13.12 -0.67
CA LEU A 97 2.38 -12.06 -1.68
C LEU A 97 3.62 -12.28 -2.54
N LEU A 98 4.74 -12.75 -1.96
CA LEU A 98 5.96 -13.04 -2.70
C LEU A 98 5.86 -14.31 -3.56
N ASN A 99 5.32 -15.40 -3.00
CA ASN A 99 5.43 -16.75 -3.57
C ASN A 99 4.17 -17.21 -4.32
N GLY A 100 3.03 -16.56 -4.12
CA GLY A 100 1.78 -16.88 -4.80
C GLY A 100 0.83 -17.77 -4.03
N GLU A 101 1.34 -18.56 -3.10
CA GLU A 101 0.59 -19.52 -2.29
C GLU A 101 0.91 -19.36 -0.80
N LEU A 102 0.00 -19.83 0.07
CA LEU A 102 0.24 -19.86 1.51
C LEU A 102 1.36 -20.86 1.83
N PRO A 103 2.26 -20.55 2.78
CA PRO A 103 3.36 -21.45 3.12
C PRO A 103 2.86 -22.72 3.81
N THR A 104 3.52 -23.85 3.55
CA THR A 104 3.48 -24.98 4.48
C THR A 104 4.15 -24.61 5.81
N GLU A 105 3.90 -25.39 6.87
CA GLU A 105 4.51 -25.13 8.19
C GLU A 105 6.05 -25.03 8.12
N LYS A 106 6.69 -25.91 7.33
CA LYS A 106 8.15 -25.90 7.15
C LYS A 106 8.64 -24.63 6.43
N GLU A 107 7.92 -24.21 5.38
CA GLU A 107 8.25 -23.00 4.64
C GLU A 107 8.05 -21.75 5.49
N LYS A 108 6.98 -21.73 6.31
CA LYS A 108 6.72 -20.65 7.25
C LYS A 108 7.85 -20.53 8.28
N GLN A 109 8.25 -21.63 8.89
CA GLN A 109 9.36 -21.65 9.86
C GLN A 109 10.66 -21.15 9.23
N GLN A 110 10.98 -21.60 8.02
CA GLN A 110 12.18 -21.14 7.30
C GLN A 110 12.10 -19.65 6.96
N PHE A 111 10.97 -19.18 6.45
CA PHE A 111 10.78 -17.77 6.10
C PHE A 111 10.88 -16.87 7.33
N VAL A 112 10.24 -17.25 8.45
CA VAL A 112 10.35 -16.51 9.72
C VAL A 112 11.80 -16.48 10.20
N TYR A 113 12.52 -17.60 10.11
CA TYR A 113 13.94 -17.66 10.45
C TYR A 113 14.78 -16.71 9.59
N ASP A 114 14.61 -16.76 8.27
CA ASP A 114 15.37 -15.96 7.31
C ASP A 114 15.13 -14.46 7.54
N ILE A 115 13.87 -14.05 7.71
CA ILE A 115 13.53 -12.64 8.00
C ILE A 115 14.13 -12.21 9.35
N THR A 116 13.94 -13.01 10.40
CA THR A 116 14.42 -12.69 11.76
C THR A 116 15.93 -12.44 11.79
N HIS A 117 16.71 -13.27 11.10
CA HIS A 117 18.17 -13.19 11.06
C HIS A 117 18.72 -12.11 10.13
N HIS A 118 17.86 -11.37 9.41
CA HIS A 118 18.24 -10.22 8.61
C HIS A 118 17.72 -8.88 9.17
N THR A 119 17.07 -8.88 10.35
CA THR A 119 16.49 -7.66 10.96
C THR A 119 17.51 -6.62 11.38
N MET A 120 18.71 -7.04 11.80
CA MET A 120 19.79 -6.14 12.20
C MET A 120 20.36 -5.41 10.98
N VAL A 121 20.57 -4.10 11.11
CA VAL A 121 21.19 -3.27 10.07
C VAL A 121 22.70 -3.16 10.30
N HIS A 122 23.45 -2.87 9.23
CA HIS A 122 24.89 -2.62 9.37
C HIS A 122 25.13 -1.38 10.23
N GLU A 123 26.07 -1.42 11.18
CA GLU A 123 26.28 -0.34 12.17
C GLU A 123 26.58 1.02 11.53
N GLN A 124 27.26 1.04 10.38
CA GLN A 124 27.52 2.28 9.65
C GLN A 124 26.23 2.98 9.16
N LEU A 125 25.12 2.25 9.01
CA LEU A 125 23.81 2.83 8.72
C LEU A 125 23.31 3.67 9.91
N SER A 126 23.61 3.28 11.16
CA SER A 126 23.25 4.07 12.35
C SER A 126 23.91 5.46 12.34
N THR A 127 25.13 5.56 11.78
CA THR A 127 25.84 6.84 11.61
C THR A 127 25.18 7.72 10.57
N PHE A 128 24.58 7.13 9.52
CA PHE A 128 23.86 7.88 8.48
C PHE A 128 22.70 8.70 9.05
N PHE A 129 22.02 8.21 10.09
CA PHE A 129 20.95 8.95 10.78
C PHE A 129 21.43 10.29 11.35
N ARG A 130 22.71 10.40 11.74
CA ARG A 130 23.29 11.64 12.30
C ARG A 130 23.44 12.77 11.27
N GLY A 131 23.30 12.46 9.98
CA GLY A 131 23.25 13.47 8.91
C GLY A 131 21.93 14.24 8.87
N PHE A 132 20.86 13.72 9.48
CA PHE A 132 19.57 14.41 9.53
C PHE A 132 19.47 15.33 10.74
N ARG A 133 18.71 16.41 10.61
CA ARG A 133 18.25 17.18 11.78
C ARG A 133 17.30 16.34 12.63
N ARG A 134 17.23 16.62 13.94
CA ARG A 134 16.33 15.91 14.86
C ARG A 134 14.84 16.16 14.59
N ASP A 135 14.51 17.31 14.01
CA ASP A 135 13.15 17.70 13.61
C ASP A 135 12.80 17.26 12.18
N ALA A 136 13.64 16.43 11.54
CA ALA A 136 13.32 15.87 10.24
C ALA A 136 12.10 14.95 10.31
N HIS A 137 11.21 15.07 9.33
CA HIS A 137 10.03 14.21 9.23
C HIS A 137 10.45 12.73 9.07
N PRO A 138 9.87 11.76 9.80
CA PRO A 138 10.28 10.36 9.75
C PRO A 138 10.26 9.75 8.34
N MET A 139 9.30 10.14 7.48
CA MET A 139 9.28 9.70 6.07
C MET A 139 10.47 10.20 5.25
N ALA A 140 10.99 11.41 5.52
CA ALA A 140 12.19 11.93 4.86
C ALA A 140 13.42 11.10 5.23
N VAL A 141 13.55 10.79 6.53
CA VAL A 141 14.62 9.94 7.06
C VAL A 141 14.52 8.54 6.48
N LEU A 142 13.32 7.94 6.47
CA LEU A 142 13.06 6.62 5.91
C LEU A 142 13.43 6.56 4.42
N CYS A 143 12.98 7.55 3.62
CA CYS A 143 13.32 7.66 2.20
C CYS A 143 14.84 7.70 1.98
N GLY A 144 15.55 8.55 2.74
CA GLY A 144 17.00 8.70 2.60
C GLY A 144 17.78 7.45 3.04
N VAL A 145 17.40 6.84 4.17
CA VAL A 145 18.09 5.65 4.71
C VAL A 145 17.86 4.43 3.82
N VAL A 146 16.62 4.20 3.35
CA VAL A 146 16.32 3.07 2.45
C VAL A 146 17.00 3.26 1.10
N GLY A 147 17.07 4.50 0.58
CA GLY A 147 17.88 4.80 -0.60
C GLY A 147 19.36 4.49 -0.37
N ALA A 148 19.91 4.87 0.79
CA ALA A 148 21.30 4.59 1.13
C ALA A 148 21.61 3.08 1.26
N LEU A 149 20.62 2.22 1.57
CA LEU A 149 20.82 0.78 1.59
C LEU A 149 21.34 0.23 0.26
N SER A 150 21.01 0.87 -0.88
CA SER A 150 21.54 0.43 -2.18
C SER A 150 23.06 0.55 -2.28
N ALA A 151 23.69 1.39 -1.45
CA ALA A 151 25.15 1.51 -1.36
C ALA A 151 25.78 0.50 -0.38
N PHE A 152 25.00 -0.10 0.53
CA PHE A 152 25.45 -1.20 1.39
C PHE A 152 25.23 -2.56 0.74
N TYR A 153 24.29 -2.62 -0.20
CA TYR A 153 23.94 -3.79 -0.99
C TYR A 153 24.15 -3.45 -2.46
N HIS A 154 25.40 -3.10 -2.81
CA HIS A 154 25.86 -2.93 -4.18
C HIS A 154 26.59 -4.19 -4.64
N ASP A 155 26.50 -4.55 -5.93
CA ASP A 155 27.09 -5.74 -6.53
C ASP A 155 28.51 -6.07 -6.05
N SER A 156 28.82 -7.36 -5.92
CA SER A 156 30.17 -7.88 -6.16
C SER A 156 30.20 -8.66 -7.48
N THR A 157 31.24 -8.37 -8.26
CA THR A 157 31.53 -8.83 -9.62
C THR A 157 32.02 -10.28 -9.69
N ASP A 158 31.60 -11.13 -8.75
CA ASP A 158 32.07 -12.50 -8.64
C ASP A 158 30.87 -13.46 -8.79
N ILE A 159 30.95 -14.36 -9.76
CA ILE A 159 29.93 -15.36 -10.07
C ILE A 159 29.77 -16.37 -8.91
N HIS A 160 30.68 -16.33 -7.92
CA HIS A 160 30.65 -17.12 -6.71
C HIS A 160 30.24 -16.35 -5.44
N ASP A 161 29.95 -15.05 -5.54
CA ASP A 161 29.57 -14.25 -4.38
C ASP A 161 28.05 -14.13 -4.27
N HIS A 162 27.52 -14.51 -3.11
CA HIS A 162 26.10 -14.58 -2.82
C HIS A 162 25.45 -13.20 -2.59
N ASP A 163 26.17 -12.11 -2.81
CA ASP A 163 25.77 -10.73 -2.47
C ASP A 163 25.57 -9.79 -3.69
N SER A 164 25.52 -10.32 -4.91
CA SER A 164 25.23 -9.53 -6.13
C SER A 164 23.79 -8.97 -6.15
N THR A 165 23.53 -7.87 -6.84
CA THR A 165 22.19 -7.27 -7.03
C THR A 165 21.76 -7.30 -8.49
N ASP A 166 22.12 -8.39 -9.19
CA ASP A 166 21.56 -8.65 -10.51
C ASP A 166 20.05 -8.89 -10.40
N ILE A 167 19.26 -7.92 -10.84
CA ILE A 167 17.79 -8.02 -10.86
C ILE A 167 17.31 -9.16 -11.75
N HIS A 168 18.13 -9.67 -12.67
CA HIS A 168 17.81 -10.83 -13.50
C HIS A 168 18.03 -12.15 -12.77
N ASP A 169 18.82 -12.20 -11.69
CA ASP A 169 18.99 -13.38 -10.84
C ASP A 169 17.81 -13.57 -9.86
N PRO A 170 17.05 -14.68 -9.94
CA PRO A 170 16.00 -14.99 -8.97
C PRO A 170 16.46 -15.03 -7.51
N TYR A 171 17.68 -15.52 -7.24
CA TYR A 171 18.20 -15.61 -5.88
C TYR A 171 18.43 -14.21 -5.32
N GLN A 172 19.02 -13.30 -6.10
CA GLN A 172 19.27 -11.93 -5.63
C GLN A 172 18.00 -11.11 -5.46
N ARG A 173 16.99 -11.31 -6.31
CA ARG A 173 15.65 -10.75 -6.07
C ARG A 173 15.06 -11.22 -4.74
N MET A 174 15.20 -12.51 -4.42
CA MET A 174 14.75 -13.07 -3.15
C MET A 174 15.51 -12.45 -1.96
N VAL A 175 16.84 -12.42 -2.01
CA VAL A 175 17.68 -11.83 -0.94
C VAL A 175 17.34 -10.36 -0.70
N ALA A 176 17.20 -9.56 -1.76
CA ALA A 176 16.82 -8.15 -1.65
C ALA A 176 15.43 -7.99 -1.01
N SER A 177 14.45 -8.80 -1.44
CA SER A 177 13.08 -8.78 -0.89
C SER A 177 13.07 -9.13 0.60
N TYR A 178 13.83 -10.15 1.01
CA TYR A 178 13.90 -10.59 2.41
C TYR A 178 14.58 -9.54 3.27
N ARG A 179 15.69 -8.95 2.79
CA ARG A 179 16.39 -7.86 3.49
C ARG A 179 15.49 -6.63 3.65
N LEU A 180 14.71 -6.27 2.64
CA LEU A 180 13.77 -5.15 2.73
C LEU A 180 12.69 -5.42 3.78
N ILE A 181 12.03 -6.59 3.74
CA ILE A 181 11.02 -6.97 4.74
C ILE A 181 11.62 -7.00 6.15
N ALA A 182 12.81 -7.57 6.31
CA ALA A 182 13.45 -7.69 7.62
C ALA A 182 13.89 -6.34 8.22
N LYS A 183 14.44 -5.45 7.38
CA LYS A 183 15.10 -4.21 7.86
C LYS A 183 14.17 -3.02 7.93
N MET A 184 13.04 -3.02 7.21
CA MET A 184 12.11 -1.89 7.19
C MET A 184 11.60 -1.52 8.59
N PRO A 185 11.18 -2.45 9.48
CA PRO A 185 10.74 -2.11 10.82
C PRO A 185 11.87 -1.54 11.68
N THR A 186 13.09 -2.08 11.56
CA THR A 186 14.27 -1.59 12.28
C THR A 186 14.56 -0.14 11.90
N ILE A 187 14.56 0.17 10.59
CA ILE A 187 14.82 1.52 10.09
C ILE A 187 13.71 2.49 10.51
N ALA A 188 12.44 2.07 10.44
CA ALA A 188 11.31 2.88 10.88
C ALA A 188 11.36 3.18 12.39
N ALA A 189 11.67 2.18 13.22
CA ALA A 189 11.84 2.36 14.66
C ALA A 189 13.05 3.27 14.99
N MET A 190 14.17 3.13 14.27
CA MET A 190 15.32 4.03 14.38
C MET A 190 14.95 5.46 14.01
N ALA A 191 14.17 5.69 12.94
CA ALA A 191 13.70 7.03 12.57
C ALA A 191 12.86 7.67 13.68
N PHE A 192 11.97 6.90 14.31
CA PHE A 192 11.21 7.35 15.48
C PHE A 192 12.13 7.69 16.66
N LYS A 193 12.98 6.75 17.10
CA LYS A 193 13.95 6.95 18.20
C LYS A 193 14.84 8.17 17.96
N TYR A 194 15.27 8.36 16.71
CA TYR A 194 16.07 9.51 16.31
C TYR A 194 15.31 10.82 16.53
N SER A 195 14.05 10.90 16.11
CA SER A 195 13.22 12.10 16.25
C SER A 195 12.98 12.50 17.71
N VAL A 196 12.84 11.53 18.61
CA VAL A 196 12.59 11.78 20.05
C VAL A 196 13.88 11.83 20.89
N GLY A 197 15.06 11.75 20.27
CA GLY A 197 16.35 11.86 20.96
C GLY A 197 16.75 10.65 21.81
N GLN A 198 16.13 9.50 21.60
CA GLN A 198 16.41 8.26 22.35
C GLN A 198 17.45 7.38 21.64
N PRO A 199 18.13 6.47 22.36
CA PRO A 199 19.03 5.49 21.74
C PRO A 199 18.25 4.51 20.86
N PHE A 200 18.93 3.99 19.83
CA PHE A 200 18.38 2.90 19.02
C PHE A 200 18.30 1.62 19.83
N ILE A 201 17.21 0.89 19.65
CA ILE A 201 16.96 -0.40 20.30
C ILE A 201 17.12 -1.48 19.25
N TYR A 202 17.96 -2.47 19.53
CA TYR A 202 18.21 -3.58 18.62
C TYR A 202 17.02 -4.55 18.56
N PRO A 203 16.84 -5.24 17.42
CA PRO A 203 15.85 -6.31 17.31
C PRO A 203 16.17 -7.48 18.25
N LYS A 204 15.13 -8.22 18.66
CA LYS A 204 15.24 -9.45 19.45
C LYS A 204 14.65 -10.63 18.67
N ASN A 205 15.48 -11.66 18.43
CA ASN A 205 15.08 -12.84 17.65
C ASN A 205 13.98 -13.68 18.31
N SER A 206 13.74 -13.51 19.61
CA SER A 206 12.68 -14.22 20.35
C SER A 206 11.31 -13.59 20.22
N LEU A 207 11.18 -12.42 19.58
CA LEU A 207 9.93 -11.70 19.39
C LEU A 207 9.40 -11.93 17.97
N SER A 208 8.07 -11.98 17.82
CA SER A 208 7.44 -11.95 16.50
C SER A 208 7.70 -10.60 15.79
N TYR A 209 7.40 -10.54 14.49
CA TYR A 209 7.66 -9.35 13.67
C TYR A 209 7.03 -8.06 14.25
N ALA A 210 5.75 -8.12 14.62
CA ALA A 210 5.02 -7.00 15.21
C ALA A 210 5.50 -6.68 16.64
N GLU A 211 5.76 -7.69 17.47
CA GLU A 211 6.28 -7.49 18.82
C GLU A 211 7.66 -6.84 18.80
N ASN A 212 8.52 -7.26 17.86
CA ASN A 212 9.86 -6.74 17.69
C ASN A 212 9.82 -5.28 17.24
N PHE A 213 8.93 -4.92 16.31
CA PHE A 213 8.72 -3.52 15.93
C PHE A 213 8.29 -2.65 17.11
N LEU A 214 7.32 -3.11 17.91
CA LEU A 214 6.88 -2.39 19.12
C LEU A 214 8.01 -2.27 20.15
N HIS A 215 8.80 -3.33 20.34
CA HIS A 215 9.96 -3.32 21.21
C HIS A 215 10.98 -2.26 20.77
N MET A 216 11.38 -2.28 19.51
CA MET A 216 12.36 -1.34 18.97
C MET A 216 11.86 0.12 19.03
N THR A 217 10.55 0.33 18.88
CA THR A 217 9.93 1.65 18.89
C THR A 217 9.83 2.24 20.30
N TRP A 218 9.41 1.45 21.29
CA TRP A 218 8.99 1.97 22.60
C TRP A 218 9.94 1.66 23.75
N ALA A 219 10.76 0.60 23.67
CA ALA A 219 11.66 0.26 24.77
C ALA A 219 12.71 1.34 25.02
N VAL A 220 13.15 1.47 26.26
CA VAL A 220 14.29 2.31 26.66
C VAL A 220 15.25 1.49 27.50
N PRO A 221 16.55 1.84 27.58
CA PRO A 221 17.51 1.07 28.38
C PRO A 221 17.26 1.13 29.89
N CYS A 222 16.41 2.05 30.35
CA CYS A 222 16.18 2.30 31.77
C CYS A 222 15.25 1.28 32.45
N GLU A 223 14.52 0.47 31.68
CA GLU A 223 13.58 -0.51 32.22
C GLU A 223 13.28 -1.64 31.23
N GLU A 224 12.74 -2.76 31.75
CA GLU A 224 12.29 -3.86 30.91
C GLU A 224 10.98 -3.51 30.19
N TYR A 225 11.04 -3.42 28.86
CA TYR A 225 9.83 -3.25 28.04
C TYR A 225 9.10 -4.57 27.84
N LYS A 226 7.84 -4.63 28.31
CA LYS A 226 6.93 -5.77 28.13
C LYS A 226 5.94 -5.44 27.02
N VAL A 227 6.02 -6.19 25.91
CA VAL A 227 5.11 -5.99 24.78
C VAL A 227 3.69 -6.37 25.20
N ASN A 228 2.73 -5.46 24.99
CA ASN A 228 1.33 -5.77 25.21
C ASN A 228 0.80 -6.65 24.07
N PRO A 229 0.31 -7.88 24.33
CA PRO A 229 -0.14 -8.79 23.28
C PRO A 229 -1.35 -8.27 22.49
N VAL A 230 -2.16 -7.38 23.08
CA VAL A 230 -3.26 -6.70 22.37
C VAL A 230 -2.71 -5.74 21.31
N LEU A 231 -1.71 -4.93 21.68
CA LEU A 231 -1.07 -3.99 20.76
C LEU A 231 -0.26 -4.72 19.68
N ALA A 232 0.40 -5.82 20.02
CA ALA A 232 1.11 -6.66 19.05
C ALA A 232 0.15 -7.20 17.98
N ARG A 233 -0.98 -7.78 18.38
CA ARG A 233 -2.01 -8.25 17.43
C ARG A 233 -2.61 -7.12 16.60
N ALA A 234 -2.82 -5.94 17.19
CA ALA A 234 -3.31 -4.78 16.44
C ALA A 234 -2.28 -4.32 15.39
N MET A 235 -1.00 -4.26 15.76
CA MET A 235 0.09 -3.90 14.85
C MET A 235 0.26 -4.91 13.71
N ASP A 236 0.19 -6.21 14.01
CA ASP A 236 0.27 -7.27 13.00
C ASP A 236 -0.86 -7.14 11.95
N ARG A 237 -2.09 -6.87 12.40
CA ARG A 237 -3.22 -6.58 11.51
C ARG A 237 -3.03 -5.30 10.70
N ILE A 238 -2.48 -4.24 11.30
CA ILE A 238 -2.16 -3.01 10.56
C ILE A 238 -1.19 -3.34 9.41
N PHE A 239 -0.17 -4.15 9.66
CA PHE A 239 0.75 -4.58 8.60
C PHE A 239 0.06 -5.40 7.52
N ILE A 240 -0.79 -6.37 7.87
CA ILE A 240 -1.56 -7.16 6.89
C ILE A 240 -2.43 -6.26 6.02
N LEU A 241 -3.19 -5.34 6.63
CA LEU A 241 -4.13 -4.46 5.93
C LEU A 241 -3.45 -3.44 5.00
N HIS A 242 -2.14 -3.21 5.16
CA HIS A 242 -1.35 -2.29 4.35
C HIS A 242 -0.27 -3.01 3.53
N ALA A 243 -0.31 -4.33 3.43
CA ALA A 243 0.74 -5.11 2.78
C ALA A 243 0.80 -4.87 1.26
N ASP A 244 -0.36 -4.76 0.60
CA ASP A 244 -0.46 -4.39 -0.82
C ASP A 244 -1.82 -3.73 -1.14
N HIS A 245 -1.88 -2.93 -2.21
CA HIS A 245 -3.14 -2.34 -2.68
C HIS A 245 -3.12 -2.09 -4.20
N GLU A 246 -2.74 -3.12 -4.96
CA GLU A 246 -2.76 -3.12 -6.44
C GLU A 246 -1.92 -1.98 -7.06
N GLN A 247 -2.29 -1.41 -8.21
CA GLN A 247 -1.59 -0.34 -8.92
C GLN A 247 -1.98 1.03 -8.35
N ASN A 248 -1.50 1.33 -7.17
CA ASN A 248 -1.53 2.69 -6.62
C ASN A 248 -0.28 3.49 -7.02
N ALA A 249 -0.26 4.79 -6.72
CA ALA A 249 0.82 5.69 -7.11
C ALA A 249 2.22 5.21 -6.68
N SER A 250 2.38 4.69 -5.45
CA SER A 250 3.68 4.20 -4.98
C SER A 250 4.07 2.87 -5.64
N THR A 251 3.15 1.93 -5.81
CA THR A 251 3.43 0.66 -6.49
C THR A 251 3.80 0.88 -7.97
N ALA A 252 3.06 1.77 -8.66
CA ALA A 252 3.37 2.17 -10.02
C ALA A 252 4.75 2.86 -10.12
N THR A 253 5.11 3.68 -9.12
CA THR A 253 6.44 4.31 -9.03
C THR A 253 7.55 3.28 -8.90
N VAL A 254 7.39 2.30 -7.99
CA VAL A 254 8.36 1.20 -7.79
C VAL A 254 8.54 0.41 -9.08
N ARG A 255 7.43 0.06 -9.77
CA ARG A 255 7.47 -0.65 -11.05
C ARG A 255 8.17 0.16 -12.13
N ASN A 256 7.86 1.44 -12.25
CA ASN A 256 8.46 2.30 -13.27
C ASN A 256 9.97 2.46 -13.04
N ALA A 257 10.39 2.71 -11.80
CA ALA A 257 11.81 2.76 -11.43
C ALA A 257 12.50 1.42 -11.69
N GLY A 258 11.90 0.30 -11.28
CA GLY A 258 12.47 -1.03 -11.50
C GLY A 258 12.55 -1.44 -12.97
N SER A 259 11.69 -0.90 -13.84
CA SER A 259 11.67 -1.22 -15.27
C SER A 259 12.92 -0.76 -16.02
N SER A 260 13.68 0.19 -15.46
CA SER A 260 14.98 0.60 -16.00
C SER A 260 16.15 -0.28 -15.53
N GLY A 261 15.89 -1.29 -14.70
CA GLY A 261 16.91 -2.12 -14.07
C GLY A 261 17.49 -1.51 -12.79
N ALA A 262 16.83 -0.53 -12.19
CA ALA A 262 17.29 0.08 -10.94
C ALA A 262 17.32 -0.92 -9.77
N ASN A 263 18.30 -0.75 -8.87
CA ASN A 263 18.46 -1.57 -7.68
C ASN A 263 17.15 -1.60 -6.84
N PRO A 264 16.72 -2.77 -6.31
CA PRO A 264 15.45 -2.88 -5.58
C PRO A 264 15.30 -1.94 -4.38
N PHE A 265 16.38 -1.67 -3.64
CA PHE A 265 16.35 -0.74 -2.50
C PHE A 265 16.07 0.69 -2.95
N ALA A 266 16.67 1.12 -4.07
CA ALA A 266 16.40 2.41 -4.69
C ALA A 266 14.95 2.50 -5.22
N CYS A 267 14.43 1.40 -5.78
CA CYS A 267 13.03 1.34 -6.22
C CYS A 267 12.06 1.51 -5.03
N ILE A 268 12.33 0.85 -3.89
CA ILE A 268 11.52 1.04 -2.68
C ILE A 268 11.64 2.45 -2.13
N ALA A 269 12.83 3.08 -2.18
CA ALA A 269 12.98 4.48 -1.80
C ALA A 269 12.10 5.42 -2.66
N ALA A 270 12.01 5.17 -3.97
CA ALA A 270 11.08 5.89 -4.85
C ALA A 270 9.61 5.64 -4.49
N GLY A 271 9.26 4.40 -4.12
CA GLY A 271 7.95 4.05 -3.57
C GLY A 271 7.62 4.81 -2.29
N ILE A 272 8.57 4.92 -1.35
CA ILE A 272 8.43 5.67 -0.10
C ILE A 272 8.23 7.17 -0.38
N ALA A 273 9.00 7.74 -1.31
CA ALA A 273 8.82 9.13 -1.72
C ALA A 273 7.41 9.39 -2.28
N SER A 274 6.91 8.49 -3.12
CA SER A 274 5.55 8.55 -3.67
C SER A 274 4.48 8.38 -2.57
N LEU A 275 4.69 7.45 -1.64
CA LEU A 275 3.79 7.22 -0.50
C LEU A 275 3.74 8.41 0.46
N TRP A 276 4.84 9.14 0.63
CA TRP A 276 4.88 10.33 1.51
C TRP A 276 4.01 11.48 1.00
N GLY A 277 3.63 11.49 -0.29
CA GLY A 277 2.72 12.48 -0.84
C GLY A 277 1.42 12.60 -0.02
N PRO A 278 0.97 13.81 0.37
CA PRO A 278 -0.23 13.99 1.20
C PRO A 278 -1.50 13.37 0.62
N ALA A 279 -1.61 13.33 -0.71
CA ALA A 279 -2.75 12.75 -1.43
C ALA A 279 -2.71 11.21 -1.53
N HIS A 280 -1.65 10.56 -1.02
CA HIS A 280 -1.48 9.11 -1.05
C HIS A 280 -1.37 8.53 0.38
N GLY A 281 -0.17 8.32 0.90
CA GLY A 281 0.03 7.74 2.24
C GLY A 281 -0.14 8.74 3.40
N GLY A 282 -0.19 10.04 3.11
CA GLY A 282 -0.42 11.08 4.11
C GLY A 282 -1.85 11.16 4.65
N ALA A 283 -2.79 10.39 4.08
CA ALA A 283 -4.20 10.44 4.47
C ALA A 283 -4.44 10.11 5.96
N ASN A 284 -3.72 9.14 6.52
CA ASN A 284 -3.86 8.76 7.94
C ASN A 284 -3.43 9.89 8.88
N GLU A 285 -2.32 10.57 8.55
CA GLU A 285 -1.87 11.75 9.28
C GLU A 285 -2.85 12.92 9.12
N ALA A 286 -3.41 13.09 7.92
CA ALA A 286 -4.41 14.11 7.64
C ALA A 286 -5.69 13.90 8.46
N VAL A 287 -6.13 12.65 8.67
CA VAL A 287 -7.26 12.32 9.58
C VAL A 287 -6.95 12.77 11.01
N LEU A 288 -5.76 12.48 11.53
CA LEU A 288 -5.39 12.89 12.89
C LEU A 288 -5.29 14.42 13.04
N LYS A 289 -4.72 15.11 12.05
CA LYS A 289 -4.67 16.58 12.01
C LYS A 289 -6.07 17.19 11.91
N MET A 290 -6.94 16.60 11.11
CA MET A 290 -8.34 16.99 10.98
C MET A 290 -9.07 16.85 12.32
N LEU A 291 -8.95 15.71 13.00
CA LEU A 291 -9.54 15.49 14.32
C LEU A 291 -8.99 16.45 15.38
N ALA A 292 -7.67 16.70 15.38
CA ALA A 292 -7.06 17.66 16.27
C ALA A 292 -7.55 19.11 16.02
N ARG A 293 -7.77 19.49 14.75
CA ARG A 293 -8.36 20.78 14.38
C ARG A 293 -9.82 20.90 14.79
N ILE A 294 -10.60 19.83 14.65
CA ILE A 294 -11.99 19.77 15.12
C ILE A 294 -12.03 19.92 16.66
N GLY A 295 -11.03 19.39 17.35
CA GLY A 295 -10.90 19.44 18.80
C GLY A 295 -11.87 18.47 19.47
N ASP A 296 -13.05 18.96 19.82
CA ASP A 296 -14.10 18.16 20.47
C ASP A 296 -15.42 18.17 19.68
N LYS A 297 -16.46 17.55 20.25
CA LYS A 297 -17.78 17.41 19.60
C LYS A 297 -18.40 18.75 19.17
N SER A 298 -18.05 19.86 19.81
CA SER A 298 -18.57 21.19 19.49
C SER A 298 -18.03 21.74 18.16
N GLY A 299 -16.79 21.41 17.78
CA GLY A 299 -16.16 21.86 16.53
C GLY A 299 -16.65 21.13 15.27
N ILE A 300 -17.38 20.02 15.44
CA ILE A 300 -17.86 19.20 14.31
C ILE A 300 -18.76 20.00 13.37
N LYS A 301 -19.69 20.79 13.91
CA LYS A 301 -20.70 21.50 13.09
C LYS A 301 -20.04 22.57 12.22
N GLU A 302 -19.06 23.28 12.76
CA GLU A 302 -18.28 24.29 12.04
C GLU A 302 -17.45 23.61 10.94
N PHE A 303 -16.67 22.59 11.28
CA PHE A 303 -15.86 21.86 10.31
C PHE A 303 -16.69 21.30 9.15
N LEU A 304 -17.84 20.69 9.43
CA LEU A 304 -18.73 20.17 8.39
C LEU A 304 -19.32 21.28 7.51
N SER A 305 -19.48 22.50 8.03
CA SER A 305 -19.93 23.63 7.22
C SER A 305 -18.89 24.03 6.17
N HIS A 306 -17.60 24.04 6.55
CA HIS A 306 -16.48 24.26 5.64
C HIS A 306 -16.38 23.17 4.59
N VAL A 307 -16.42 21.89 4.98
CA VAL A 307 -16.38 20.76 4.04
C VAL A 307 -17.53 20.81 3.02
N LYS A 308 -18.72 21.29 3.42
CA LYS A 308 -19.92 21.36 2.56
C LYS A 308 -19.94 22.60 1.67
N ASP A 309 -19.15 23.63 1.95
CA ASP A 309 -19.00 24.78 1.07
C ASP A 309 -18.20 24.40 -0.18
N LYS A 310 -18.72 24.75 -1.36
CA LYS A 310 -18.05 24.46 -2.64
C LYS A 310 -16.90 25.42 -2.94
N ASN A 311 -16.84 26.55 -2.23
CA ASN A 311 -15.78 27.54 -2.38
C ASN A 311 -14.65 27.36 -1.37
N ASP A 312 -14.84 26.44 -0.41
CA ASP A 312 -13.81 26.05 0.54
C ASP A 312 -13.09 24.79 0.03
N HIS A 313 -11.78 24.72 0.29
CA HIS A 313 -10.94 23.59 -0.09
C HIS A 313 -10.76 22.58 1.05
N GLU A 314 -11.52 22.75 2.15
CA GLU A 314 -11.53 21.82 3.27
C GLU A 314 -12.03 20.42 2.86
N LEU A 315 -11.23 19.39 3.16
CA LEU A 315 -11.54 18.00 2.85
C LEU A 315 -11.84 17.21 4.13
N LEU A 316 -12.85 16.33 4.06
CA LEU A 316 -13.13 15.34 5.09
C LEU A 316 -12.27 14.10 4.85
N PHE A 317 -11.06 14.09 5.41
CA PHE A 317 -10.14 12.97 5.30
C PHE A 317 -10.70 11.72 6.01
N GLY A 318 -10.43 10.54 5.48
CA GLY A 318 -10.93 9.26 6.01
C GLY A 318 -12.35 8.89 5.57
N PHE A 319 -12.99 9.71 4.74
CA PHE A 319 -14.32 9.46 4.16
C PHE A 319 -14.26 9.57 2.63
N GLY A 320 -15.02 8.72 1.92
CA GLY A 320 -15.09 8.72 0.45
C GLY A 320 -14.89 7.36 -0.20
N HIS A 321 -15.78 6.40 0.08
CA HIS A 321 -15.93 5.17 -0.70
C HIS A 321 -17.38 5.03 -1.16
N ARG A 322 -17.62 4.29 -2.25
CA ARG A 322 -18.91 4.23 -2.95
C ARG A 322 -20.05 3.89 -1.97
N VAL A 323 -20.95 4.86 -1.76
CA VAL A 323 -21.93 4.87 -0.65
C VAL A 323 -23.01 3.81 -0.81
N TYR A 324 -23.49 3.58 -2.04
CA TYR A 324 -24.57 2.62 -2.31
C TYR A 324 -24.26 1.24 -1.75
N LYS A 325 -23.06 0.73 -2.03
CA LYS A 325 -22.69 -0.63 -1.67
C LYS A 325 -22.19 -0.80 -0.26
N THR A 326 -21.53 0.23 0.25
CA THR A 326 -21.17 0.30 1.67
C THR A 326 -22.43 0.14 2.52
N CYS A 327 -23.55 0.77 2.13
CA CYS A 327 -24.83 0.56 2.79
C CYS A 327 -25.36 -0.86 2.66
N GLU A 328 -25.35 -1.47 1.48
CA GLU A 328 -25.84 -2.85 1.30
C GLU A 328 -25.09 -3.86 2.18
N ARG A 329 -23.75 -3.77 2.24
CA ARG A 329 -22.94 -4.64 3.09
C ARG A 329 -23.18 -4.42 4.58
N LEU A 330 -23.30 -3.16 5.00
CA LEU A 330 -23.58 -2.81 6.39
C LEU A 330 -24.98 -3.26 6.82
N ALA A 331 -25.97 -3.16 5.92
CA ALA A 331 -27.31 -3.71 6.15
C ALA A 331 -27.25 -5.23 6.36
N ALA A 332 -26.50 -5.95 5.52
CA ALA A 332 -26.32 -7.39 5.63
C ALA A 332 -25.59 -7.79 6.93
N ALA A 333 -24.68 -6.94 7.43
CA ALA A 333 -24.00 -7.11 8.71
C ALA A 333 -24.83 -6.68 9.94
N GLY A 334 -26.09 -6.29 9.75
CA GLY A 334 -27.00 -5.90 10.84
C GLY A 334 -26.82 -4.48 11.37
N VAL A 335 -26.03 -3.65 10.69
CA VAL A 335 -25.88 -2.22 11.03
C VAL A 335 -27.14 -1.48 10.60
N LYS A 336 -27.67 -0.64 11.48
CA LYS A 336 -28.91 0.10 11.24
C LYS A 336 -28.65 1.23 10.23
N ILE A 337 -29.54 1.38 9.26
CA ILE A 337 -29.43 2.37 8.18
C ILE A 337 -30.63 3.32 8.22
N PRO A 338 -30.58 4.41 9.01
CA PRO A 338 -31.67 5.38 9.11
C PRO A 338 -32.00 6.08 7.79
N ARG A 339 -31.02 6.16 6.88
CA ARG A 339 -31.23 6.69 5.52
C ARG A 339 -30.46 5.83 4.52
N PRO A 340 -31.14 5.14 3.60
CA PRO A 340 -30.47 4.40 2.54
C PRO A 340 -29.74 5.36 1.60
N ALA A 341 -28.75 4.84 0.90
CA ALA A 341 -28.02 5.60 -0.10
C ALA A 341 -28.96 6.18 -1.15
N GLY A 342 -28.84 7.49 -1.39
CA GLY A 342 -29.66 8.18 -2.39
C GLY A 342 -29.18 9.61 -2.64
N PRO A 343 -29.61 10.23 -3.75
CA PRO A 343 -29.20 11.59 -4.10
C PRO A 343 -29.71 12.62 -3.08
N MET A 344 -28.97 13.71 -2.91
CA MET A 344 -29.46 14.87 -2.17
C MET A 344 -30.54 15.61 -2.96
N ALA A 345 -31.50 16.22 -2.27
CA ALA A 345 -32.61 16.96 -2.89
C ALA A 345 -32.15 18.08 -3.85
N HIS A 346 -30.94 18.61 -3.67
CA HIS A 346 -30.40 19.73 -4.46
C HIS A 346 -28.93 19.54 -4.90
N GLY A 347 -28.48 18.30 -5.17
CA GLY A 347 -27.12 18.05 -5.69
C GLY A 347 -26.88 16.63 -6.21
N GLY A 348 -25.84 16.45 -7.03
CA GLY A 348 -25.47 15.15 -7.61
C GLY A 348 -24.79 14.18 -6.63
N SER A 349 -24.51 14.60 -5.40
CA SER A 349 -23.89 13.75 -4.38
C SER A 349 -24.89 12.76 -3.79
N VAL A 350 -24.44 11.53 -3.63
CA VAL A 350 -25.19 10.44 -3.01
C VAL A 350 -24.80 10.37 -1.54
N ILE A 351 -25.78 10.34 -0.65
CA ILE A 351 -25.53 10.23 0.78
C ILE A 351 -26.38 9.14 1.44
N ALA A 352 -25.86 8.56 2.51
CA ALA A 352 -26.55 7.63 3.39
C ALA A 352 -26.25 7.96 4.85
N PHE A 353 -27.11 7.50 5.75
CA PHE A 353 -26.81 7.50 7.19
C PHE A 353 -26.79 6.06 7.70
N ILE A 354 -25.76 5.72 8.45
CA ILE A 354 -25.67 4.51 9.25
C ILE A 354 -25.65 4.87 10.73
N GLU A 355 -26.10 3.96 11.58
CA GLU A 355 -26.15 4.13 13.03
C GLU A 355 -25.27 3.04 13.66
N ASP A 356 -24.30 3.46 14.47
CA ASP A 356 -23.43 2.53 15.20
C ASP A 356 -24.17 1.91 16.42
N PRO A 357 -23.59 0.90 17.10
CA PRO A 357 -24.24 0.28 18.27
C PRO A 357 -24.52 1.24 19.43
N ASP A 358 -23.84 2.37 19.49
CA ASP A 358 -23.98 3.40 20.52
C ASP A 358 -24.98 4.50 20.11
N GLY A 359 -25.61 4.39 18.94
CA GLY A 359 -26.65 5.28 18.44
C GLY A 359 -26.15 6.52 17.69
N TYR A 360 -24.85 6.61 17.37
CA TYR A 360 -24.31 7.72 16.59
C TYR A 360 -24.61 7.55 15.11
N ARG A 361 -25.12 8.63 14.49
CA ARG A 361 -25.36 8.68 13.04
C ARG A 361 -24.11 9.11 12.30
N ILE A 362 -23.62 8.25 11.42
CA ILE A 362 -22.47 8.49 10.55
C ILE A 362 -22.99 8.77 9.14
N GLU A 363 -22.62 9.92 8.58
CA GLU A 363 -22.95 10.32 7.21
C GLU A 363 -21.95 9.69 6.24
N LEU A 364 -22.43 8.86 5.32
CA LEU A 364 -21.63 8.36 4.20
C LEU A 364 -21.91 9.28 3.00
N VAL A 365 -20.86 9.84 2.38
CA VAL A 365 -20.99 10.78 1.27
C VAL A 365 -20.16 10.31 0.07
N HIS A 366 -20.79 10.26 -1.10
CA HIS A 366 -20.15 10.05 -2.39
C HIS A 366 -20.40 11.28 -3.24
N ARG A 367 -19.33 12.02 -3.55
CA ARG A 367 -19.37 13.10 -4.54
C ARG A 367 -19.16 12.49 -5.92
N SER A 368 -20.10 12.76 -6.83
CA SER A 368 -19.98 12.50 -8.27
C SER A 368 -19.01 13.47 -8.92
#